data_AF-A0A7C2UEQ6-F1
#
_entry.id   AF-A0A7C2UEQ6-F1
#
_cell.length_a   1.000
_cell.length_b   1.000
_cell.length_c   1.000
_cell.angle_alpha   90.00
_cell.angle_beta   90.00
_cell.angle_gamma   90.00
#
_symmetry.space_group_name_H-M   'P 1'
#
loop_
_entity.id
_entity.type
_entity.pdbx_description
1 polymer ?
#
loop_
_entity_poly.entity_id
_entity_poly.type
_entity_poly.pdbx_seq_one_letter_code
_entity_poly.pdbx_strand_id
1 'polypeptide(L)' 'MAGKIDPDKVRSPSTERRTGPGGLTMRELHEKVKQSHLRDLEAGKARNALTQPQNRWQRFVRYVWDKKKG' A
#
# COMPACT_ATOMS: atom_id res chain seq x y z
N MET A 1 12.56 24.00 22.74
CA MET A 1 13.29 23.90 21.46
C MET A 1 13.39 22.42 21.09
N ALA A 2 12.53 21.92 20.20
CA ALA A 2 12.64 20.54 19.72
C ALA A 2 13.88 20.45 18.83
N GLY A 3 14.94 19.81 19.33
CA GLY A 3 16.15 19.58 18.56
C GLY A 3 15.80 18.84 17.28
N LYS A 4 16.03 19.46 16.13
CA LYS A 4 15.89 18.81 14.83
C LYS A 4 16.89 17.66 14.82
N ILE A 5 16.39 16.43 14.79
CA ILE A 5 17.24 15.25 14.69
C ILE A 5 17.75 15.21 13.26
N ASP A 6 19.05 15.49 13.07
CA ASP A 6 19.70 15.39 11.78
C ASP A 6 19.58 13.95 11.23
N PRO A 7 18.98 13.74 10.04
CA PRO A 7 18.70 12.41 9.52
C PRO A 7 19.97 11.62 9.20
N ASP A 8 21.12 12.29 9.07
CA ASP A 8 22.42 11.65 8.86
C ASP A 8 23.04 11.07 10.15
N LYS A 9 22.58 11.48 11.35
CA LYS A 9 23.13 10.95 12.62
C LYS A 9 22.60 9.56 12.98
N VAL A 10 21.50 9.13 12.36
CA VAL A 10 20.97 7.76 12.47
C VAL A 10 21.72 6.79 11.55
N ARG A 11 22.64 7.30 10.71
CA ARG A 11 23.49 6.52 9.82
C ARG A 11 24.68 5.92 10.58
N SER A 12 24.37 5.10 11.59
CA SER A 12 25.39 4.21 12.15
C SER A 12 25.81 3.20 11.05
N PRO A 13 27.11 2.97 10.83
CA PRO A 13 27.61 2.00 9.84
C PRO A 13 27.21 0.55 10.17
N SER A 14 26.59 0.32 11.33
CA SER A 14 25.97 -0.95 11.71
C SER A 14 24.68 -1.29 10.94
N THR A 15 24.08 -0.31 10.25
CA THR A 15 22.90 -0.55 9.38
C THR A 15 23.28 -1.31 8.10
N GLU A 16 24.55 -1.26 7.72
CA GLU A 16 25.11 -1.95 6.56
C GLU A 16 25.28 -3.46 6.80
N ARG A 17 25.22 -3.91 8.06
CA ARG A 17 25.36 -5.33 8.44
C ARG A 17 24.08 -6.14 8.36
N ARG A 18 22.92 -5.50 8.15
CA ARG A 18 21.65 -6.21 7.92
C ARG A 18 21.34 -6.22 6.42
N THR A 19 22.24 -6.85 5.68
CA THR A 19 22.07 -7.12 4.27
C THR A 19 21.12 -8.30 4.13
N GLY A 20 20.03 -8.11 3.38
CA GLY A 20 19.13 -9.19 3.00
C GLY A 20 19.75 -10.10 1.93
N PRO A 21 19.05 -11.18 1.54
CA PRO A 21 19.50 -12.06 0.47
C PRO A 21 19.81 -11.27 -0.81
N GLY A 22 20.95 -11.56 -1.44
CA GLY A 22 21.41 -10.87 -2.65
C GLY A 22 22.17 -9.56 -2.42
N GLY A 23 22.63 -9.28 -1.18
CA GLY A 23 23.48 -8.11 -0.91
C GLY A 23 22.72 -6.78 -0.88
N LEU A 24 21.39 -6.82 -0.88
CA LEU A 24 20.54 -5.64 -0.77
C LEU A 24 20.38 -5.21 0.70
N THR A 25 20.43 -3.92 0.95
CA THR A 25 20.08 -3.38 2.26
C THR A 25 18.57 -3.51 2.51
N MET A 26 18.14 -3.65 3.77
CA MET A 26 16.71 -3.71 4.12
C MET A 26 15.91 -2.52 3.59
N ARG A 27 16.55 -1.35 3.47
CA ARG A 27 15.95 -0.14 2.91
C ARG A 27 15.64 -0.31 1.42
N GLU A 28 16.59 -0.82 0.64
CA GLU A 28 16.40 -1.06 -0.80
C GLU A 28 15.36 -2.13 -1.06
N LEU A 29 15.33 -3.17 -0.22
CA LEU A 29 14.30 -4.22 -0.29
C LEU A 29 12.90 -3.63 -0.08
N HIS A 30 12.72 -2.79 0.94
CA HIS A 30 11.45 -2.11 1.20
C HIS A 30 11.02 -1.22 0.03
N GLU A 31 11.94 -0.46 -0.56
CA GLU A 31 11.63 0.38 -1.72
C GLU A 31 11.19 -0.45 -2.94
N LYS A 32 11.90 -1.55 -3.23
CA LYS A 32 11.53 -2.47 -4.32
C LYS A 32 10.16 -3.11 -4.09
N VAL A 33 9.89 -3.58 -2.86
CA VAL A 33 8.60 -4.17 -2.49
C VAL A 33 7.48 -3.13 -2.62
N LYS A 34 7.70 -1.90 -2.14
CA LYS A 34 6.74 -0.80 -2.26
C LYS A 34 6.42 -0.49 -3.72
N GLN A 35 7.44 -0.41 -4.57
CA GLN A 35 7.26 -0.19 -6.01
C GLN A 35 6.47 -1.32 -6.68
N SER A 36 6.77 -2.59 -6.35
CA SER A 36 6.02 -3.73 -6.88
C SER A 36 4.56 -3.69 -6.44
N HIS A 37 4.32 -3.45 -5.16
CA HIS A 37 2.96 -3.36 -4.61
C HIS A 37 2.13 -2.26 -5.27
N LEU A 38 2.72 -1.07 -5.48
CA LEU A 38 2.03 0.02 -6.18
C LEU A 38 1.66 -0.36 -7.61
N ARG A 39 2.56 -1.02 -8.34
CA ARG A 39 2.31 -1.51 -9.70
C ARG A 39 1.17 -2.54 -9.74
N ASP A 40 1.18 -3.50 -8.83
CA ASP A 40 0.15 -4.54 -8.76
C ASP A 40 -1.21 -3.94 -8.39
N LEU A 41 -1.20 -2.94 -7.52
CA LEU A 41 -2.40 -2.21 -7.10
C LEU A 41 -2.96 -1.33 -8.23
N GLU A 42 -2.11 -0.69 -9.04
CA GLU A 42 -2.52 0.04 -10.24
C GLU A 42 -3.14 -0.89 -11.30
N ALA A 43 -2.48 -2.02 -11.58
CA ALA A 43 -2.99 -3.04 -12.49
C ALA A 43 -4.30 -3.69 -12.00
N GLY A 44 -4.41 -3.91 -10.68
CA GLY A 44 -5.62 -4.42 -10.03
C GLY A 44 -6.77 -3.42 -10.04
N LYS A 45 -6.51 -2.13 -9.82
CA LYS A 45 -7.53 -1.07 -9.88
C LYS A 45 -8.09 -0.90 -11.29
N ALA A 46 -7.24 -0.93 -12.31
CA ALA A 46 -7.66 -0.79 -13.71
C ALA A 46 -8.64 -1.90 -14.14
N ARG A 47 -8.47 -3.13 -13.62
CA ARG A 47 -9.36 -4.26 -13.90
C ARG A 47 -10.65 -4.23 -13.10
N ASN A 48 -10.62 -3.78 -11.84
CA ASN A 48 -11.76 -3.86 -10.93
C ASN A 48 -12.83 -2.77 -11.11
N ALA A 49 -12.49 -1.63 -11.71
CA ALA A 49 -13.44 -0.51 -11.84
C ALA A 49 -14.62 -0.81 -12.80
N LEU A 50 -14.40 -1.64 -13.83
CA LEU A 50 -15.41 -1.94 -14.87
C LEU A 50 -16.05 -3.32 -14.72
N THR A 51 -15.50 -4.20 -13.87
CA THR A 51 -15.89 -5.62 -13.86
C THR A 51 -16.36 -6.16 -12.51
N GLN A 52 -16.24 -5.43 -11.40
CA GLN A 52 -16.73 -5.94 -10.11
C GLN A 52 -18.26 -6.10 -10.17
N PRO A 53 -18.80 -7.34 -10.26
CA PRO A 53 -20.24 -7.54 -10.25
C PRO A 53 -20.73 -7.11 -8.88
N GLN A 54 -21.65 -6.14 -8.83
CA GLN A 54 -22.15 -5.66 -7.55
C GLN A 54 -22.63 -6.83 -6.69
N ASN A 55 -22.08 -6.93 -5.49
CA ASN A 55 -22.39 -8.00 -4.56
C ASN A 55 -23.91 -7.99 -4.28
N ARG A 56 -24.53 -9.17 -4.17
CA ARG A 56 -25.98 -9.33 -3.87
C ARG A 56 -26.39 -8.51 -2.64
N TRP A 57 -25.49 -8.37 -1.66
CA TRP A 57 -25.72 -7.56 -0.46
C TRP A 57 -25.76 -6.04 -0.74
N GLN A 58 -24.85 -5.53 -1.58
CA GLN A 58 -24.85 -4.13 -1.99
C GLN A 58 -26.13 -3.78 -2.77
N ARG A 59 -26.60 -4.71 -3.62
CA ARG A 59 -27.89 -4.58 -4.30
C ARG A 59 -29.07 -4.55 -3.33
N PHE A 60 -29.04 -5.40 -2.30
CA PHE A 60 -30.08 -5.42 -1.26
C PHE A 60 -30.14 -4.11 -0.47
N VAL A 61 -29.00 -3.57 -0.04
CA VAL A 61 -28.93 -2.28 0.66
C VAL A 61 -29.53 -1.16 -0.18
N ARG A 62 -29.15 -1.10 -1.47
CA ARG A 62 -29.69 -0.10 -2.38
C ARG A 62 -31.21 -0.23 -2.54
N TYR A 63 -31.71 -1.45 -2.73
CA TYR A 63 -33.16 -1.73 -2.81
C TYR A 63 -33.93 -1.26 -1.58
N VAL A 64 -33.43 -1.57 -0.37
CA VAL A 64 -34.07 -1.15 0.89
C VAL A 64 -34.07 0.38 1.03
N TRP A 65 -32.98 1.03 0.62
CA TRP A 65 -32.87 2.49 0.67
C TRP A 65 -33.83 3.18 -0.30
N ASP A 66 -33.93 2.70 -1.54
CA ASP A 66 -34.84 3.24 -2.56
C ASP A 66 -36.31 3.07 -2.12
N LYS A 67 -36.65 1.93 -1.51
CA LYS A 67 -37.99 1.65 -0.96
C LYS A 67 -38.38 2.56 0.22
N LYS A 68 -37.42 3.15 0.93
CA LYS A 68 -37.69 4.08 2.04
C LYS A 68 -37.87 5.53 1.57
N LYS A 69 -37.40 5.85 0.35
CA LYS A 69 -37.45 7.20 -0.22
C LYS A 69 -38.63 7.44 -1.18
N GLY A 70 -39.29 6.39 -1.66
CA GLY A 70 -40.59 6.45 -2.32
C GLY A 70 -41.72 6.15 -1.36
#